data_AF-A0A3P4B3C7-F1
#
_entry.id   AF-A0A3P4B3C7-F1
#
_cell.length_a   1.000
_cell.length_b   1.000
_cell.length_c   1.000
_cell.angle_alpha   90.00
_cell.angle_beta   90.00
_cell.angle_gamma   90.00
#
_symmetry.space_group_name_H-M   'P 1'
#
loop_
_entity.id
_entity.type
_entity.pdbx_description
1 polymer ?
#
loop_
_entity_poly.entity_id
_entity_poly.type
_entity_poly.pdbx_seq_one_letter_code
_entity_poly.pdbx_strand_id
1 'polypeptide(L)'
;MHTPSQPFPLSRAASLAAALVVVASLGACAVALPDQTRSGTPPAASAEAPPPPDVTQQAPASAAAGVDRGAPIGQPTTFRGVIPCADCAGQRITLTLLPDWTWRMRRVYFGTRDNKELSFISTGKWQRLVDAPGRIRLTGDRNEGGLYEFVSGNTLRMLDQNGEPIQSTLNYSLTQQFETDFILDTFTMRGKVIAQGGDSTFAICSTGKRYPVARTAQGQALADAYARLRVAPGTPVLMWINGRIARDGQPPAESVVVEGLARGTLDSPCDD
;
A
#
# COMPACT_ATOMS: atom_id res chain seq x y z
N MET A 1 -17.88 2.18 -58.25
CA MET A 1 -17.72 2.32 -56.79
C MET A 1 -17.33 3.76 -56.50
N HIS A 2 -18.15 4.41 -55.66
CA HIS A 2 -17.96 5.67 -54.94
C HIS A 2 -17.48 6.93 -55.71
N THR A 3 -18.45 7.83 -55.84
CA THR A 3 -18.47 9.27 -56.13
C THR A 3 -17.29 10.12 -55.61
N PRO A 4 -16.97 11.22 -56.32
CA PRO A 4 -16.49 12.43 -55.69
C PRO A 4 -17.47 13.61 -55.84
N SER A 5 -17.29 14.56 -54.92
CA SER A 5 -17.53 16.01 -55.01
C SER A 5 -18.95 16.57 -55.01
N GLN A 6 -19.19 17.39 -53.98
CA GLN A 6 -20.34 18.29 -53.78
C GLN A 6 -20.34 19.50 -54.73
N PRO A 7 -21.40 20.34 -54.72
CA PRO A 7 -21.27 21.58 -53.93
C PRO A 7 -22.54 22.12 -53.24
N PHE A 8 -22.26 23.04 -52.32
CA PHE A 8 -23.09 23.98 -51.53
C PHE A 8 -24.38 24.53 -52.17
N PRO A 9 -25.28 25.08 -51.33
CA PRO A 9 -25.35 26.54 -51.35
C PRO A 9 -25.31 27.25 -49.98
N LEU A 10 -24.84 28.48 -50.08
CA LEU A 10 -24.73 29.55 -49.10
C LEU A 10 -26.08 30.12 -48.65
N SER A 11 -26.16 30.51 -47.37
CA SER A 11 -27.02 31.60 -46.88
C SER A 11 -26.46 32.07 -45.53
N ARG A 12 -25.49 33.00 -45.51
CA ARG A 12 -25.64 34.45 -45.27
C ARG A 12 -26.57 34.86 -44.11
N ALA A 13 -25.89 35.37 -43.07
CA ALA A 13 -26.18 36.56 -42.27
C ALA A 13 -27.33 36.54 -41.25
N ALA A 14 -26.98 36.70 -39.97
CA ALA A 14 -27.17 37.97 -39.26
C ALA A 14 -26.52 37.92 -37.87
N SER A 15 -25.55 38.81 -37.66
CA SER A 15 -25.00 39.18 -36.36
C SER A 15 -26.05 39.93 -35.55
N LEU A 16 -26.15 39.65 -34.25
CA LEU A 16 -26.57 40.64 -33.26
C LEU A 16 -25.82 40.38 -31.95
N ALA A 17 -24.86 41.26 -31.71
CA ALA A 17 -24.17 41.42 -30.45
C ALA A 17 -25.12 42.06 -29.42
N ALA A 18 -25.11 41.56 -28.20
CA ALA A 18 -25.56 42.31 -27.03
C ALA A 18 -24.57 42.04 -25.89
N ALA A 19 -23.63 42.97 -25.74
CA ALA A 19 -22.77 43.08 -24.59
C ALA A 19 -23.60 43.59 -23.41
N LEU A 20 -23.58 42.89 -22.28
CA LEU A 20 -23.89 43.50 -20.98
C LEU A 20 -22.63 43.47 -20.13
N VAL A 21 -22.05 44.66 -19.99
CA VAL A 21 -20.99 45.00 -19.05
C VAL A 21 -21.64 45.12 -17.68
N VAL A 22 -21.19 44.33 -16.70
CA VAL A 22 -21.43 44.62 -15.28
C VAL A 22 -20.08 44.92 -14.64
N VAL A 23 -19.93 46.18 -14.25
CA VAL A 23 -18.74 46.76 -13.62
C VAL A 23 -18.70 46.37 -12.15
N ALA A 24 -17.47 46.21 -11.68
CA ALA A 24 -17.01 45.77 -10.37
C ALA A 24 -17.56 46.54 -9.15
N SER A 25 -17.67 45.81 -8.03
CA SER A 25 -17.49 46.36 -6.69
C SER A 25 -16.37 45.61 -5.98
N LEU A 26 -15.24 46.30 -5.81
CA LEU A 26 -14.13 45.89 -4.96
C LEU A 26 -14.57 45.93 -3.48
N GLY A 27 -14.67 44.77 -2.84
CA GLY A 27 -14.72 44.64 -1.38
C GLY A 27 -13.39 44.08 -0.88
N ALA A 28 -12.47 44.96 -0.50
CA ALA A 28 -11.20 44.58 0.12
C ALA A 28 -11.44 44.19 1.59
N CYS A 29 -11.45 42.88 1.88
CA CYS A 29 -11.25 42.39 3.25
C CYS A 29 -9.73 42.31 3.50
N ALA A 30 -9.16 43.41 3.98
CA ALA A 30 -7.85 43.37 4.62
C ALA A 30 -8.04 42.78 6.03
N VAL A 31 -7.76 41.49 6.18
CA VAL A 31 -7.55 40.90 7.52
C VAL A 31 -6.11 41.24 7.91
N ALA A 32 -5.97 42.16 8.87
CA ALA A 32 -4.69 42.49 9.48
C ALA A 32 -4.17 41.27 10.25
N LEU A 33 -3.11 40.65 9.74
CA LEU A 33 -2.27 39.74 10.53
C LEU A 33 -1.44 40.59 11.49
N PRO A 34 -1.37 40.27 12.79
CA PRO A 34 -0.48 40.98 13.69
C PRO A 34 0.98 40.70 13.32
N ASP A 35 1.70 41.78 12.99
CA ASP A 35 3.15 41.86 12.93
C ASP A 35 3.75 41.37 14.23
N GLN A 36 4.66 40.40 14.16
CA GLN A 36 5.67 40.20 15.19
C GLN A 36 7.03 40.51 14.58
N THR A 37 7.29 41.80 14.51
CA THR A 37 8.59 42.36 14.18
C THR A 37 9.57 41.97 15.27
N ARG A 38 10.52 41.14 14.86
CA ARG A 38 11.75 40.85 15.58
C ARG A 38 12.52 42.16 15.76
N SER A 39 12.61 42.67 16.98
CA SER A 39 13.63 43.64 17.39
C SER A 39 13.74 43.67 18.91
N GLY A 40 14.80 43.04 19.42
CA GLY A 40 15.20 43.06 20.82
C GLY A 40 16.64 42.57 20.92
N THR A 41 17.57 43.52 20.92
CA THR A 41 18.99 43.33 21.24
C THR A 41 19.12 42.67 22.63
N PRO A 42 19.97 41.64 22.81
CA PRO A 42 20.22 41.07 24.13
C PRO A 42 21.19 41.95 24.93
N PRO A 43 20.95 42.22 26.23
CA PRO A 43 22.00 42.69 27.12
C PRO A 43 22.95 41.53 27.45
N ALA A 44 24.24 41.79 27.27
CA ALA A 44 25.31 40.96 27.80
C ALA A 44 25.40 41.13 29.32
N ALA A 45 25.35 40.02 30.07
CA ALA A 45 26.03 39.86 31.35
C ALA A 45 26.10 38.37 31.72
N SER A 46 27.32 37.96 32.04
CA SER A 46 27.80 36.60 32.22
C SER A 46 27.28 35.90 33.48
N ALA A 47 27.03 34.60 33.35
CA ALA A 47 27.24 33.61 34.40
C ALA A 47 27.50 32.26 33.74
N GLU A 48 28.77 31.85 33.75
CA GLU A 48 29.27 30.60 33.18
C GLU A 48 28.90 29.45 34.11
N ALA A 49 28.00 28.57 33.66
CA ALA A 49 27.69 27.32 34.33
C ALA A 49 28.69 26.23 33.87
N PRO A 50 29.20 25.37 34.77
CA PRO A 50 30.23 24.40 34.42
C PRO A 50 29.69 23.36 33.42
N PRO A 51 30.55 22.83 32.53
CA PRO A 51 30.12 21.86 31.52
C PRO A 51 29.66 20.56 32.20
N PRO A 52 28.59 19.92 31.67
CA PRO A 52 28.20 18.59 32.12
C PRO A 52 29.33 17.58 31.80
N PRO A 53 29.52 16.54 32.65
CA PRO A 53 30.54 15.54 32.42
C PRO A 53 30.31 14.82 31.08
N ASP A 54 31.42 14.54 30.41
CA ASP A 54 31.52 13.89 29.11
C ASP A 54 30.82 12.52 29.15
N VAL A 55 29.59 12.46 28.63
CA VAL A 55 28.88 11.20 28.41
C VAL A 55 29.15 10.82 26.98
N THR A 56 30.13 9.94 26.80
CA THR A 56 30.44 9.27 25.54
C THR A 56 29.14 8.78 24.90
N GLN A 57 28.66 9.50 23.87
CA GLN A 57 27.53 9.07 23.06
C GLN A 57 27.98 7.91 22.19
N GLN A 58 27.97 6.72 22.75
CA GLN A 58 27.82 5.51 21.97
C GLN A 58 26.38 5.52 21.45
N ALA A 59 26.23 5.98 20.21
CA ALA A 59 25.04 5.70 19.42
C ALA A 59 24.78 4.19 19.53
N PRO A 60 23.59 3.73 19.95
CA PRO A 60 23.26 2.34 19.78
C PRO A 60 23.26 2.12 18.27
N ALA A 61 24.25 1.37 17.78
CA ALA A 61 24.11 0.65 16.53
C ALA A 61 22.72 0.01 16.59
N SER A 62 21.88 0.31 15.62
CA SER A 62 20.64 -0.42 15.37
C SER A 62 21.02 -1.87 15.07
N ALA A 63 21.31 -2.62 16.13
CA ALA A 63 21.13 -4.05 16.13
C ALA A 63 19.65 -4.22 15.78
N ALA A 64 19.39 -4.80 14.62
CA ALA A 64 18.18 -5.57 14.45
C ALA A 64 18.20 -6.57 15.62
N ALA A 65 17.55 -6.20 16.73
CA ALA A 65 17.36 -7.06 17.87
C ALA A 65 16.85 -8.36 17.28
N GLY A 66 17.57 -9.46 17.53
CA GLY A 66 17.26 -10.75 16.97
C GLY A 66 15.81 -11.06 17.28
N VAL A 67 14.93 -10.84 16.30
CA VAL A 67 13.54 -11.25 16.40
C VAL A 67 13.62 -12.75 16.21
N ASP A 68 13.56 -13.50 17.32
CA ASP A 68 13.28 -14.93 17.23
C ASP A 68 11.85 -15.06 16.71
N ARG A 69 11.73 -15.18 15.38
CA ARG A 69 10.44 -15.38 14.71
C ARG A 69 9.94 -16.82 14.90
N GLY A 70 10.72 -17.68 15.56
CA GLY A 70 10.58 -19.12 15.56
C GLY A 70 10.98 -19.72 14.22
N ALA A 71 10.76 -21.03 14.07
CA ALA A 71 11.05 -21.73 12.82
C ALA A 71 10.13 -21.22 11.68
N PRO A 72 10.67 -20.89 10.50
CA PRO A 72 9.88 -20.57 9.32
C PRO A 72 9.07 -21.80 8.89
N ILE A 73 7.95 -21.56 8.20
CA ILE A 73 7.23 -22.65 7.54
C ILE A 73 8.06 -23.17 6.35
N GLY A 74 8.10 -24.48 6.16
CA GLY A 74 8.93 -25.10 5.12
C GLY A 74 8.44 -24.88 3.69
N GLN A 75 7.16 -24.57 3.52
CA GLN A 75 6.53 -24.33 2.22
C GLN A 75 5.35 -23.34 2.38
N PRO A 76 4.90 -22.70 1.30
CA PRO A 76 3.67 -21.90 1.32
C PRO A 76 2.47 -22.72 1.80
N THR A 77 1.64 -22.13 2.65
CA THR A 77 0.46 -22.79 3.21
C THR A 77 -0.75 -21.89 3.12
N THR A 78 -1.82 -22.39 2.48
CA THR A 78 -3.08 -21.67 2.32
C THR A 78 -4.12 -22.13 3.34
N PHE A 79 -4.84 -21.19 3.94
CA PHE A 79 -5.98 -21.41 4.82
C PHE A 79 -7.20 -20.70 4.23
N ARG A 80 -8.38 -21.31 4.36
CA ARG A 80 -9.65 -20.73 3.91
C ARG A 80 -10.75 -20.88 4.95
N GLY A 81 -11.65 -19.91 4.99
CA GLY A 81 -12.84 -19.97 5.84
C GLY A 81 -13.83 -18.85 5.52
N VAL A 82 -15.02 -18.93 6.09
CA VAL A 82 -16.04 -17.88 6.04
C VAL A 82 -16.21 -17.34 7.44
N ILE A 83 -16.05 -16.02 7.58
CA ILE A 83 -16.11 -15.27 8.83
C ILE A 83 -17.35 -14.36 8.81
N PRO A 84 -18.00 -14.09 9.96
CA PRO A 84 -19.08 -13.14 10.08
C PRO A 84 -18.79 -11.78 9.48
N CYS A 85 -19.86 -11.14 9.01
CA CYS A 85 -19.86 -9.80 8.44
C CYS A 85 -20.96 -8.99 9.10
N ALA A 86 -20.68 -7.73 9.43
CA ALA A 86 -21.65 -6.89 10.14
C ALA A 86 -22.83 -6.49 9.25
N ASP A 87 -22.58 -6.30 7.95
CA ASP A 87 -23.52 -5.73 6.98
C ASP A 87 -23.60 -6.53 5.67
N CYS A 88 -23.12 -7.78 5.67
CA CYS A 88 -23.21 -8.71 4.56
C CYS A 88 -23.43 -10.15 5.06
N ALA A 89 -23.68 -11.10 4.15
CA ALA A 89 -23.92 -12.49 4.54
C ALA A 89 -22.67 -13.18 5.13
N GLY A 90 -21.48 -12.73 4.72
CA GLY A 90 -20.22 -13.24 5.23
C GLY A 90 -19.02 -12.76 4.44
N GLN A 91 -17.83 -13.08 4.96
CA GLN A 91 -16.55 -12.77 4.33
C GLN A 91 -15.80 -14.07 4.09
N ARG A 92 -15.55 -14.41 2.83
CA ARG A 92 -14.67 -15.53 2.47
C ARG A 92 -13.23 -15.04 2.52
N ILE A 93 -12.43 -15.65 3.39
CA ILE A 93 -11.00 -15.36 3.53
C ILE A 93 -10.22 -16.51 2.91
N THR A 94 -9.28 -16.18 2.03
CA THR A 94 -8.16 -17.03 1.62
C THR A 94 -6.88 -16.37 2.10
N LEU A 95 -6.15 -17.02 3.01
CA LEU A 95 -4.89 -16.52 3.58
C LEU A 95 -3.77 -17.50 3.21
N THR A 96 -2.70 -17.01 2.57
CA THR A 96 -1.51 -17.79 2.28
C THR A 96 -0.32 -17.24 3.05
N LEU A 97 0.23 -18.05 3.95
CA LEU A 97 1.49 -17.76 4.63
C LEU A 97 2.65 -18.27 3.76
N LEU A 98 3.71 -17.47 3.60
CA LEU A 98 4.89 -17.83 2.82
C LEU A 98 6.12 -18.06 3.72
N PRO A 99 7.10 -18.88 3.27
CA PRO A 99 8.34 -19.16 4.02
C PRO A 99 9.21 -17.95 4.32
N ASP A 100 9.05 -16.86 3.56
CA ASP A 100 9.81 -15.61 3.69
C ASP A 100 9.17 -14.63 4.71
N TRP A 101 8.31 -15.13 5.60
CA TRP A 101 7.57 -14.33 6.60
C TRP A 101 6.62 -13.29 6.01
N THR A 102 6.28 -13.42 4.72
CA THR A 102 5.22 -12.63 4.10
C THR A 102 3.92 -13.43 4.04
N TRP A 103 2.80 -12.73 3.90
CA TRP A 103 1.50 -13.32 3.66
C TRP A 103 0.77 -12.59 2.54
N ARG A 104 -0.18 -13.30 1.93
CA ARG A 104 -1.16 -12.76 0.97
C ARG A 104 -2.55 -13.14 1.44
N MET A 105 -3.51 -12.24 1.29
CA MET A 105 -4.91 -12.53 1.61
C MET A 105 -5.83 -12.05 0.49
N ARG A 106 -6.80 -12.88 0.12
CA ARG A 106 -7.98 -12.49 -0.66
C ARG A 106 -9.17 -12.52 0.28
N ARG A 107 -9.88 -11.41 0.38
CA ARG A 107 -11.11 -11.27 1.15
C ARG A 107 -12.25 -10.94 0.20
N VAL A 108 -13.28 -11.79 0.18
CA VAL A 108 -14.48 -11.58 -0.63
C VAL A 108 -15.67 -11.38 0.29
N TYR A 109 -16.25 -10.19 0.27
CA TYR A 109 -17.53 -9.87 0.90
C TYR A 109 -18.65 -10.28 -0.05
N PHE A 110 -19.60 -11.07 0.42
CA PHE A 110 -20.72 -11.54 -0.39
C PHE A 110 -22.05 -11.36 0.34
N GLY A 111 -23.16 -11.38 -0.41
CA GLY A 111 -24.48 -11.07 0.12
C GLY A 111 -24.56 -9.64 0.68
N THR A 112 -23.96 -8.69 -0.03
CA THR A 112 -24.03 -7.25 0.25
C THR A 112 -25.40 -6.69 -0.15
N ARG A 113 -25.74 -5.48 0.33
CA ARG A 113 -27.04 -4.83 0.04
C ARG A 113 -27.30 -4.61 -1.46
N ASP A 114 -26.27 -4.40 -2.27
CA ASP A 114 -26.38 -4.21 -3.71
C ASP A 114 -26.13 -5.50 -4.51
N ASN A 115 -26.06 -6.65 -3.83
CA ASN A 115 -25.81 -7.98 -4.40
C ASN A 115 -24.50 -8.09 -5.20
N LYS A 116 -23.50 -7.24 -4.92
CA LYS A 116 -22.18 -7.32 -5.55
C LYS A 116 -21.18 -7.96 -4.60
N GLU A 117 -20.41 -8.92 -5.12
CA GLU A 117 -19.24 -9.40 -4.40
C GLU A 117 -18.13 -8.33 -4.47
N LEU A 118 -17.53 -8.03 -3.32
CA LEU A 118 -16.39 -7.12 -3.23
C LEU A 118 -15.15 -7.93 -2.84
N SER A 119 -14.16 -7.96 -3.72
CA SER A 119 -12.91 -8.69 -3.53
C SER A 119 -11.75 -7.72 -3.27
N PHE A 120 -11.01 -7.97 -2.20
CA PHE A 120 -9.82 -7.20 -1.83
C PHE A 120 -8.64 -8.13 -1.66
N ILE A 121 -7.50 -7.72 -2.21
CA ILE A 121 -6.21 -8.38 -1.98
C ILE A 121 -5.35 -7.50 -1.12
N SER A 122 -4.69 -8.12 -0.16
CA SER A 122 -3.75 -7.48 0.76
C SER A 122 -2.54 -8.37 0.95
N THR A 123 -1.44 -7.73 1.32
CA THR A 123 -0.17 -8.41 1.57
C THR A 123 0.49 -7.80 2.79
N GLY A 124 1.34 -8.57 3.45
CA GLY A 124 2.02 -8.08 4.63
C GLY A 124 3.07 -9.03 5.17
N LYS A 125 3.53 -8.76 6.39
CA LYS A 125 4.43 -9.62 7.15
C LYS A 125 3.67 -10.36 8.23
N TRP A 126 4.13 -11.56 8.56
CA TRP A 126 3.65 -12.30 9.72
C TRP A 126 4.79 -12.70 10.64
N GLN A 127 4.47 -12.90 11.90
CA GLN A 127 5.42 -13.32 12.93
C GLN A 127 4.71 -14.16 13.99
N ARG A 128 5.44 -15.09 14.61
CA ARG A 128 4.97 -15.76 15.82
C ARG A 128 5.08 -14.82 17.02
N LEU A 129 4.18 -14.95 17.99
CA LEU A 129 4.32 -14.24 19.25
C LEU A 129 5.31 -14.97 20.15
N VAL A 130 6.24 -14.22 20.76
CA VAL A 130 7.31 -14.77 21.60
C VAL A 130 6.74 -15.56 22.78
N ASP A 131 5.77 -14.99 23.50
CA ASP A 131 5.18 -15.61 24.69
C ASP A 131 4.07 -16.63 24.36
N ALA A 132 3.71 -16.76 23.08
CA ALA A 132 2.66 -17.65 22.61
C ALA A 132 2.98 -18.15 21.19
N PRO A 133 3.90 -19.10 21.01
CA PRO A 133 4.38 -19.51 19.68
C PRO A 133 3.32 -20.18 18.79
N GLY A 134 2.20 -20.62 19.40
CA GLY A 134 0.99 -21.06 18.70
C GLY A 134 0.15 -19.91 18.12
N ARG A 135 0.47 -18.65 18.45
CA ARG A 135 -0.19 -17.45 17.94
C ARG A 135 0.71 -16.71 16.97
N ILE A 136 0.08 -16.12 15.96
CA ILE A 136 0.73 -15.29 14.95
C ILE A 136 0.05 -13.93 14.85
N ARG A 137 0.85 -12.92 14.50
CA ARG A 137 0.38 -11.60 14.10
C ARG A 137 0.61 -11.42 12.62
N LEU A 138 -0.43 -11.01 11.91
CA LEU A 138 -0.36 -10.51 10.54
C LEU A 138 -0.39 -8.97 10.58
N THR A 139 0.56 -8.34 9.91
CA THR A 139 0.62 -6.88 9.72
C THR A 139 0.68 -6.59 8.22
N GLY A 140 -0.32 -5.90 7.68
CA GLY A 140 -0.41 -5.51 6.26
C GLY A 140 -0.66 -4.02 6.08
N ASP A 141 -0.94 -3.62 4.84
CA ASP A 141 -1.33 -2.25 4.51
C ASP A 141 -2.75 -1.92 5.04
N ARG A 142 -3.01 -0.63 5.30
CA ARG A 142 -4.37 -0.12 5.62
C ARG A 142 -5.05 -0.87 6.78
N ASN A 143 -4.28 -1.23 7.80
CA ASN A 143 -4.73 -1.98 8.98
C ASN A 143 -5.27 -3.39 8.69
N GLU A 144 -4.96 -3.98 7.54
CA GLU A 144 -5.29 -5.38 7.27
C GLU A 144 -4.35 -6.34 8.02
N GLY A 145 -4.86 -7.52 8.39
CA GLY A 145 -4.13 -8.53 9.13
C GLY A 145 -4.88 -8.98 10.38
N GLY A 146 -4.23 -8.94 11.54
CA GLY A 146 -4.82 -9.32 12.83
C GLY A 146 -4.06 -10.42 13.55
N LEU A 147 -4.67 -10.95 14.61
CA LEU A 147 -4.11 -12.00 15.45
C LEU A 147 -4.81 -13.34 15.16
N TYR A 148 -4.04 -14.41 15.08
CA TYR A 148 -4.54 -15.76 14.83
C TYR A 148 -3.84 -16.76 15.74
N GLU A 149 -4.51 -17.86 16.03
CA GLU A 149 -3.98 -18.99 16.80
C GLU A 149 -4.09 -20.29 16.01
N PHE A 150 -3.01 -21.05 15.96
CA PHE A 150 -3.04 -22.44 15.52
C PHE A 150 -3.70 -23.29 16.61
N VAL A 151 -5.01 -23.53 16.48
CA VAL A 151 -5.76 -24.41 17.38
C VAL A 151 -5.48 -25.89 17.09
N SER A 152 -4.96 -26.18 15.90
CA SER A 152 -4.38 -27.45 15.48
C SER A 152 -3.35 -27.17 14.37
N GLY A 153 -2.64 -28.21 13.91
CA GLY A 153 -1.68 -28.05 12.80
C GLY A 153 -2.29 -27.59 11.47
N ASN A 154 -3.61 -27.71 11.30
CA ASN A 154 -4.33 -27.40 10.06
C ASN A 154 -5.42 -26.34 10.21
N THR A 155 -5.57 -25.71 11.38
CA THR A 155 -6.66 -24.75 11.63
C THR A 155 -6.12 -23.51 12.33
N LEU A 156 -6.40 -22.35 11.73
CA LEU A 156 -6.18 -21.04 12.32
C LEU A 156 -7.49 -20.48 12.84
N ARG A 157 -7.52 -20.02 14.08
CA ARG A 157 -8.64 -19.26 14.66
C ARG A 157 -8.26 -17.79 14.74
N MET A 158 -9.12 -16.91 14.23
CA MET A 158 -8.98 -15.46 14.41
C MET A 158 -9.21 -15.11 15.88
N LEU A 159 -8.37 -14.21 16.41
CA LEU A 159 -8.42 -13.69 17.77
C LEU A 159 -8.90 -12.24 17.76
N ASP A 160 -9.28 -11.74 18.93
CA ASP A 160 -9.59 -10.32 19.09
C ASP A 160 -8.32 -9.44 19.06
N GLN A 161 -8.50 -8.14 19.28
CA GLN A 161 -7.40 -7.16 19.27
C GLN A 161 -6.39 -7.35 20.42
N ASN A 162 -6.83 -7.94 21.53
CA ASN A 162 -5.99 -8.28 22.68
C ASN A 162 -5.28 -9.63 22.49
N GLY A 163 -5.62 -10.37 21.43
CA GLY A 163 -5.11 -11.70 21.16
C GLY A 163 -5.81 -12.78 21.94
N GLU A 164 -7.01 -12.53 22.46
CA GLU A 164 -7.83 -13.52 23.15
C GLU A 164 -8.81 -14.20 22.19
N PRO A 165 -9.29 -15.42 22.51
CA PRO A 165 -10.34 -16.05 21.73
C PRO A 165 -11.62 -15.19 21.71
N ILE A 166 -12.14 -14.93 20.51
CA ILE A 166 -13.41 -14.21 20.32
C ILE A 166 -14.54 -15.00 20.98
N GLN A 167 -15.23 -14.38 21.94
CA GLN A 167 -16.37 -14.98 22.64
C GLN A 167 -17.64 -14.84 21.78
N SER A 168 -17.92 -15.85 20.95
CA SER A 168 -19.07 -15.87 20.05
C SER A 168 -19.46 -17.30 19.69
N THR A 169 -20.74 -17.52 19.34
CA THR A 169 -21.21 -18.77 18.73
C THR A 169 -20.89 -18.86 17.24
N LEU A 170 -20.45 -17.76 16.63
CA LEU A 170 -20.15 -17.67 15.21
C LEU A 170 -18.75 -18.25 14.89
N ASN A 171 -18.56 -18.67 13.64
CA ASN A 171 -17.30 -19.26 13.19
C ASN A 171 -16.23 -18.20 12.90
N TYR A 172 -15.05 -18.35 13.51
CA TYR A 172 -13.88 -17.50 13.27
C TYR A 172 -12.64 -18.29 12.80
N SER A 173 -12.86 -19.50 12.26
CA SER A 173 -11.78 -20.41 11.88
C SER A 173 -11.51 -20.45 10.38
N LEU A 174 -10.24 -20.59 10.02
CA LEU A 174 -9.72 -20.87 8.68
C LEU A 174 -9.04 -22.25 8.69
N THR A 175 -9.37 -23.09 7.73
CA THR A 175 -8.81 -24.44 7.61
C THR A 175 -7.79 -24.50 6.48
N GLN A 176 -6.69 -25.20 6.72
CA GLN A 176 -5.64 -25.42 5.73
C GLN A 176 -6.21 -26.12 4.49
N GLN A 177 -5.76 -25.67 3.33
CA GLN A 177 -6.11 -26.22 2.02
C GLN A 177 -5.00 -27.16 1.55
N PHE A 178 -5.38 -28.15 0.73
CA PHE A 178 -4.42 -29.07 0.11
C PHE A 178 -3.56 -28.35 -0.94
N GLU A 179 -4.21 -27.57 -1.80
CA GLU A 179 -3.55 -26.75 -2.83
C GLU A 179 -3.16 -25.38 -2.28
N THR A 180 -2.00 -24.89 -2.73
CA THR A 180 -1.59 -23.52 -2.43
C THR A 180 -2.24 -22.55 -3.41
N ASP A 181 -2.93 -21.54 -2.88
CA ASP A 181 -3.36 -20.37 -3.64
C ASP A 181 -2.32 -19.25 -3.50
N PHE A 182 -1.60 -18.95 -4.58
CA PHE A 182 -0.60 -17.87 -4.57
C PHE A 182 -1.22 -16.47 -4.68
N ILE A 183 -2.54 -16.37 -4.87
CA ILE A 183 -3.31 -15.12 -4.95
C ILE A 183 -2.69 -14.20 -6.00
N LEU A 184 -2.86 -14.59 -7.27
CA LEU A 184 -2.29 -13.92 -8.44
C LEU A 184 -3.22 -12.83 -9.02
N ASP A 185 -4.26 -12.44 -8.29
CA ASP A 185 -5.23 -11.44 -8.72
C ASP A 185 -4.64 -10.02 -8.71
N THR A 186 -5.31 -9.13 -9.44
CA THR A 186 -4.98 -7.71 -9.49
C THR A 186 -5.43 -6.97 -8.22
N PHE A 187 -4.57 -6.07 -7.74
CA PHE A 187 -4.87 -5.17 -6.65
C PHE A 187 -4.04 -3.88 -6.71
N THR A 188 -4.44 -2.91 -5.90
CA THR A 188 -3.67 -1.68 -5.73
C THR A 188 -2.51 -1.93 -4.78
N MET A 189 -1.30 -1.83 -5.29
CA MET A 189 -0.04 -1.92 -4.53
C MET A 189 0.52 -0.54 -4.26
N ARG A 190 0.91 -0.28 -3.02
CA ARG A 190 1.78 0.83 -2.63
C ARG A 190 3.21 0.29 -2.52
N GLY A 191 4.16 0.92 -3.18
CA GLY A 191 5.55 0.44 -3.15
C GLY A 191 6.57 1.41 -3.72
N LYS A 192 7.84 1.10 -3.46
CA LYS A 192 8.98 1.89 -3.93
C LYS A 192 9.51 1.33 -5.25
N VAL A 193 9.61 2.20 -6.25
CA VAL A 193 10.15 1.90 -7.57
C VAL A 193 11.59 2.36 -7.67
N ILE A 194 12.43 1.53 -8.28
CA ILE A 194 13.74 1.94 -8.79
C ILE A 194 13.81 1.45 -10.24
N ALA A 195 14.04 2.36 -11.19
CA ALA A 195 14.23 2.03 -12.60
C ALA A 195 15.60 2.50 -13.10
N GLN A 196 16.38 1.58 -13.68
CA GLN A 196 17.70 1.86 -14.26
C GLN A 196 18.03 0.84 -15.35
N GLY A 197 18.65 1.30 -16.45
CA GLY A 197 19.18 0.40 -17.49
C GLY A 197 18.11 -0.44 -18.21
N GLY A 198 16.86 0.04 -18.26
CA GLY A 198 15.74 -0.69 -18.87
C GLY A 198 15.11 -1.75 -17.95
N ASP A 199 15.66 -1.95 -16.75
CA ASP A 199 15.07 -2.78 -15.71
C ASP A 199 14.41 -1.93 -14.64
N SER A 200 13.37 -2.48 -14.02
CA SER A 200 12.66 -1.84 -12.91
C SER A 200 12.43 -2.83 -11.79
N THR A 201 12.55 -2.35 -10.55
CA THR A 201 12.20 -3.10 -9.36
C THR A 201 11.09 -2.39 -8.61
N PHE A 202 10.18 -3.17 -8.03
CA PHE A 202 9.07 -2.69 -7.22
C PHE A 202 9.16 -3.35 -5.83
N ALA A 203 9.32 -2.54 -4.78
CA ALA A 203 9.32 -2.99 -3.41
C ALA A 203 7.95 -2.71 -2.77
N ILE A 204 7.14 -3.75 -2.53
CA ILE A 204 5.81 -3.58 -1.92
C ILE A 204 5.99 -3.10 -0.47
N CYS A 205 5.40 -1.97 -0.08
CA CYS A 205 5.67 -1.35 1.22
C CYS A 205 5.30 -2.26 2.40
N SER A 206 4.14 -2.92 2.37
CA SER A 206 3.66 -3.76 3.48
C SER A 206 4.52 -5.00 3.75
N THR A 207 5.22 -5.51 2.73
CA THR A 207 6.09 -6.69 2.86
C THR A 207 7.58 -6.31 2.90
N GLY A 208 7.95 -5.16 2.34
CA GLY A 208 9.33 -4.79 2.03
C GLY A 208 9.98 -5.64 0.93
N LYS A 209 9.27 -6.62 0.37
CA LYS A 209 9.80 -7.56 -0.63
C LYS A 209 9.94 -6.86 -1.97
N ARG A 210 11.10 -7.07 -2.60
CA ARG A 210 11.46 -6.50 -3.90
C ARG A 210 11.16 -7.50 -5.00
N TYR A 211 10.49 -7.03 -6.04
CA TYR A 211 10.13 -7.79 -7.22
C TYR A 211 10.74 -7.15 -8.46
N PRO A 212 11.25 -7.93 -9.43
CA PRO A 212 11.43 -7.41 -10.79
C PRO A 212 10.06 -7.02 -11.35
N VAL A 213 10.00 -5.91 -12.08
CA VAL A 213 8.82 -5.51 -12.84
C VAL A 213 8.86 -6.23 -14.19
N ALA A 214 7.76 -6.89 -14.55
CA ALA A 214 7.65 -7.59 -15.82
C ALA A 214 7.78 -6.63 -17.01
N ARG A 215 8.53 -7.05 -18.03
CA ARG A 215 8.77 -6.28 -19.27
C ARG A 215 7.52 -6.25 -20.15
N THR A 216 6.63 -5.33 -19.82
CA THR A 216 5.34 -5.08 -20.50
C THR A 216 5.24 -3.59 -20.87
N ALA A 217 4.27 -3.22 -21.71
CA ALA A 217 4.06 -1.81 -22.06
C ALA A 217 3.75 -0.94 -20.81
N GLN A 218 2.96 -1.46 -19.87
CA GLN A 218 2.64 -0.78 -18.61
C GLN A 218 3.84 -0.76 -17.65
N GLY A 219 4.67 -1.81 -17.64
CA GLY A 219 5.95 -1.81 -16.92
C GLY A 219 6.91 -0.73 -17.46
N GLN A 220 6.98 -0.56 -18.78
CA GLN A 220 7.75 0.53 -19.39
C GLN A 220 7.16 1.91 -19.02
N ALA A 221 5.84 2.06 -19.03
CA ALA A 221 5.19 3.30 -18.60
C ALA A 221 5.52 3.67 -17.15
N LEU A 222 5.67 2.69 -16.24
CA LEU A 222 6.16 2.92 -14.88
C LEU A 222 7.60 3.43 -14.87
N ALA A 223 8.49 2.83 -15.67
CA ALA A 223 9.88 3.25 -15.79
C ALA A 223 10.00 4.68 -16.37
N ASP A 224 9.20 5.00 -17.38
CA ASP A 224 9.14 6.34 -17.98
C ASP A 224 8.62 7.39 -16.98
N ALA A 225 7.61 7.03 -16.17
CA ALA A 225 7.10 7.88 -15.10
C ALA A 225 8.17 8.15 -14.04
N TYR A 226 8.92 7.12 -13.63
CA TYR A 226 10.06 7.26 -12.71
C TYR A 226 11.14 8.19 -13.30
N ALA A 227 11.52 8.00 -14.57
CA ALA A 227 12.56 8.80 -15.23
C ALA A 227 12.23 10.30 -15.30
N ARG A 228 10.94 10.66 -15.45
CA ARG A 228 10.46 12.05 -15.47
C ARG A 228 10.69 12.80 -14.15
N LEU A 229 10.85 12.09 -13.05
CA LEU A 229 11.09 12.68 -11.73
C LEU A 229 12.52 13.22 -11.58
N ARG A 230 13.45 12.83 -12.47
CA ARG A 230 14.85 13.30 -12.48
C ARG A 230 15.56 13.17 -11.12
N VAL A 231 15.21 12.12 -10.37
CA VAL A 231 15.90 11.73 -9.13
C VAL A 231 17.27 11.13 -9.43
N ALA A 232 18.15 11.08 -8.43
CA ALA A 232 19.45 10.42 -8.58
C ALA A 232 19.28 8.92 -8.93
N PRO A 233 20.24 8.32 -9.66
CA PRO A 233 20.20 6.89 -9.95
C PRO A 233 20.09 6.05 -8.68
N GLY A 234 19.20 5.05 -8.70
CA GLY A 234 18.96 4.19 -7.54
C GLY A 234 18.05 4.77 -6.45
N THR A 235 17.59 6.02 -6.56
CA THR A 235 16.69 6.63 -5.57
C THR A 235 15.32 5.95 -5.56
N PRO A 236 14.90 5.29 -4.46
CA PRO A 236 13.58 4.67 -4.41
C PRO A 236 12.47 5.72 -4.36
N VAL A 237 11.49 5.62 -5.26
CA VAL A 237 10.33 6.53 -5.31
C VAL A 237 9.05 5.79 -4.95
N LEU A 238 8.27 6.34 -4.02
CA LEU A 238 6.96 5.78 -3.68
C LEU A 238 5.96 5.99 -4.82
N MET A 239 5.31 4.91 -5.24
CA MET A 239 4.25 4.93 -6.24
C MET A 239 3.13 3.96 -5.87
N TRP A 240 1.92 4.26 -6.35
CA TRP A 240 0.82 3.33 -6.35
C TRP A 240 0.66 2.74 -7.74
N ILE A 241 0.41 1.45 -7.83
CA ILE A 241 0.09 0.79 -9.08
C ILE A 241 -1.11 -0.12 -8.88
N ASN A 242 -1.90 -0.32 -9.92
CA ASN A 242 -2.75 -1.48 -10.04
C ASN A 242 -1.97 -2.55 -10.80
N GLY A 243 -1.98 -3.77 -10.31
CA GLY A 243 -1.29 -4.88 -10.96
C GLY A 243 -1.39 -6.15 -10.12
N ARG A 244 -0.57 -7.14 -10.45
CA ARG A 244 -0.55 -8.43 -9.76
C ARG A 244 0.88 -8.94 -9.56
N ILE A 245 1.04 -9.86 -8.62
CA ILE A 245 2.28 -10.64 -8.49
C ILE A 245 2.11 -11.88 -9.36
N ALA A 246 2.86 -11.97 -10.46
CA ALA A 246 2.90 -13.13 -11.32
C ALA A 246 3.89 -14.18 -10.78
N ARG A 247 3.69 -15.44 -11.17
CA ARG A 247 4.59 -16.57 -10.93
C ARG A 247 4.75 -17.34 -12.23
N ASP A 248 5.91 -17.22 -12.86
CA ASP A 248 6.18 -17.80 -14.17
C ASP A 248 7.54 -18.53 -14.19
N GLY A 249 7.78 -19.38 -15.19
CA GLY A 249 9.04 -20.09 -15.39
C GLY A 249 9.19 -21.39 -14.58
N GLN A 250 10.35 -22.04 -14.74
CA GLN A 250 10.71 -23.27 -14.03
C GLN A 250 12.20 -23.23 -13.62
N PRO A 251 12.53 -23.10 -12.32
CA PRO A 251 11.60 -22.99 -11.19
C PRO A 251 10.79 -21.68 -11.21
N PRO A 252 9.60 -21.63 -10.58
CA PRO A 252 8.75 -20.44 -10.59
C PRO A 252 9.43 -19.23 -9.96
N ALA A 253 9.47 -18.11 -10.69
CA ALA A 253 9.97 -16.83 -10.22
C ALA A 253 8.83 -15.81 -10.11
N GLU A 254 8.88 -14.95 -9.09
CA GLU A 254 7.86 -13.92 -8.89
C GLU A 254 8.26 -12.59 -9.54
N SER A 255 7.31 -11.95 -10.22
CA SER A 255 7.46 -10.59 -10.76
C SER A 255 6.20 -9.76 -10.54
N VAL A 256 6.33 -8.44 -10.54
CA VAL A 256 5.18 -7.53 -10.53
C VAL A 256 4.81 -7.22 -11.98
N VAL A 257 3.58 -7.55 -12.35
CA VAL A 257 2.97 -7.13 -13.62
C VAL A 257 2.14 -5.88 -13.34
N VAL A 258 2.57 -4.75 -13.92
CA VAL A 258 1.85 -3.48 -13.82
C VAL A 258 0.70 -3.52 -14.82
N GLU A 259 -0.49 -3.13 -14.38
CA GLU A 259 -1.69 -3.05 -15.22
C GLU A 259 -2.21 -1.61 -15.32
N GLY A 260 -1.92 -0.77 -14.34
CA GLY A 260 -2.18 0.67 -14.39
C GLY A 260 -1.39 1.44 -13.34
N LEU A 261 -1.11 2.71 -13.61
CA LEU A 261 -0.53 3.61 -12.62
C LEU A 261 -1.67 4.20 -11.77
N ALA A 262 -1.57 4.06 -10.46
CA ALA A 262 -2.33 4.87 -9.52
C ALA A 262 -1.43 6.04 -9.11
N ARG A 263 -2.02 7.18 -8.75
CA ARG A 263 -1.30 8.45 -8.49
C ARG A 263 -0.02 8.25 -7.65
N GLY A 264 1.07 8.97 -7.98
CA GLY A 264 2.33 8.92 -7.24
C GLY A 264 2.58 10.19 -6.42
N THR A 265 3.25 10.06 -5.28
CA THR A 265 3.80 11.18 -4.51
C THR A 265 5.29 10.99 -4.36
N LEU A 266 6.06 12.06 -4.58
CA LEU A 266 7.50 12.05 -4.34
C LEU A 266 7.76 11.91 -2.83
N ASP A 267 8.72 11.06 -2.49
CA ASP A 267 9.42 11.02 -1.21
C ASP A 267 8.55 10.80 0.05
N SER A 268 7.41 10.12 -0.07
CA SER A 268 6.67 9.68 1.12
C SER A 268 7.25 8.36 1.64
N PRO A 269 7.39 8.18 2.97
CA PRO A 269 7.86 6.92 3.54
C PRO A 269 6.91 5.78 3.18
N CYS A 270 7.35 4.53 3.35
CA CYS A 270 6.43 3.39 3.30
C CYS A 270 5.61 3.26 4.60
N ASP A 271 5.85 4.13 5.56
CA ASP A 271 5.13 4.17 6.83
C ASP A 271 3.70 4.69 6.57
N ASP A 272 2.75 4.09 7.29
CA ASP A 272 1.34 4.50 7.36
C ASP A 272 1.16 5.49 8.52
#